data_AF-A0A2V7I6E1-F1
#
_entry.id   AF-A0A2V7I6E1-F1
#
_cell.length_a   1.000
_cell.length_b   1.000
_cell.length_c   1.000
_cell.angle_alpha   90.00
_cell.angle_beta   90.00
_cell.angle_gamma   90.00
#
_symmetry.space_group_name_H-M   'P 1'
#
loop_
_entity.id
_entity.type
_entity.pdbx_description
1 polymer ?
#
loop_
_entity_poly.entity_id
_entity_poly.type
_entity_poly.pdbx_seq_one_letter_code
_entity_poly.pdbx_strand_id
1 'polypeptide(L)'
;FEPDRGRSEDFFVERLRELIEESVRLHLVSDVPLGAFLSGGVDSSAIVAFMSRLGSERVKTFSIGFTEADFDELEHARLVARTFGTEHCELVVQPDALELVEELAWHLDEPLGDPSVIPTYMLSRLAAQSVTVVLSGDGGDEVFAGYDKYVVEGRERKYRFVPAPTRWALRRLSAMMPEGMRGRNFLRHIALEGADRYLDATTLFRRDQQERLFTPEAAERVAGSDPWRLSRQWLADGDGGHWLSTLQYSDLNTYLPLDILTKVDRMSMAHSIETRVPLLDHKVVEFAATIPPELQMRDGTTKHVFKRAMRGLLPDEVLDRPKHGFAVPLGSWFRGRLGSFVRALLLSDASRRR
;
A
#
# COMPACT_ATOMS: atom_id res chain seq x y z
N PHE A 1 15.49 8.83 -9.95
CA PHE A 1 15.21 9.99 -9.08
C PHE A 1 16.34 10.97 -9.22
N GLU A 2 16.06 12.17 -9.73
CA GLU A 2 17.04 13.22 -10.03
C GLU A 2 16.46 14.57 -9.54
N PRO A 3 16.62 14.91 -8.25
CA PRO A 3 15.90 16.03 -7.66
C PRO A 3 16.39 17.39 -8.16
N ASP A 4 15.47 18.22 -8.66
CA ASP A 4 15.73 19.62 -9.05
C ASP A 4 15.60 20.53 -7.82
N ARG A 5 16.74 20.97 -7.28
CA ARG A 5 16.78 21.91 -6.15
C ARG A 5 16.77 23.38 -6.57
N GLY A 6 16.69 23.67 -7.87
CA GLY A 6 16.65 25.04 -8.42
C GLY A 6 15.25 25.65 -8.46
N ARG A 7 14.20 24.87 -8.16
CA ARG A 7 12.80 25.28 -8.21
C ARG A 7 12.20 25.48 -6.81
N SER A 8 11.20 26.34 -6.71
CA SER A 8 10.44 26.54 -5.48
C SER A 8 9.46 25.40 -5.21
N GLU A 9 9.03 25.25 -3.96
CA GLU A 9 7.97 24.31 -3.58
C GLU A 9 6.67 24.58 -4.37
N ASP A 10 6.29 25.85 -4.51
CA ASP A 10 5.06 26.24 -5.23
C ASP A 10 5.09 25.81 -6.71
N PHE A 11 6.26 25.85 -7.36
CA PHE A 11 6.41 25.33 -8.72
C PHE A 11 6.06 23.83 -8.79
N PHE A 12 6.56 23.03 -7.84
CA PHE A 12 6.26 21.61 -7.80
C PHE A 12 4.77 21.35 -7.51
N VAL A 13 4.18 22.12 -6.61
CA VAL A 13 2.75 22.04 -6.24
C VAL A 13 1.85 22.31 -7.45
N GLU A 14 2.08 23.41 -8.16
CA GLU A 14 1.29 23.81 -9.34
C GLU A 14 1.47 22.80 -10.47
N ARG A 15 2.72 22.47 -10.81
CA ARG A 15 3.00 21.57 -11.92
C ARG A 15 2.52 20.15 -11.68
N LEU A 16 2.60 19.67 -10.43
CA LEU A 16 2.07 18.36 -10.06
C LEU A 16 0.55 18.32 -10.24
N ARG A 17 -0.16 19.37 -9.83
CA ARG A 17 -1.61 19.49 -10.01
C ARG A 17 -1.99 19.43 -11.49
N GLU A 18 -1.29 20.18 -12.34
CA GLU A 18 -1.52 20.17 -13.80
C GLU A 18 -1.30 18.78 -14.41
N LEU A 19 -0.23 18.09 -14.04
CA LEU A 19 0.10 16.78 -14.57
C LEU A 19 -0.90 15.71 -14.13
N ILE A 20 -1.38 15.76 -12.89
CA ILE A 20 -2.43 14.85 -12.42
C ILE A 20 -3.75 15.15 -13.14
N GLU A 21 -4.13 16.41 -13.30
CA GLU A 21 -5.33 16.80 -14.07
C GLU A 21 -5.24 16.31 -15.52
N GLU A 22 -4.10 16.48 -16.18
CA GLU A 22 -3.85 15.97 -17.52
C GLU A 22 -3.91 14.44 -17.57
N SER A 23 -3.28 13.76 -16.62
CA SER A 23 -3.32 12.30 -16.52
C SER A 23 -4.75 11.79 -16.37
N VAL A 24 -5.54 12.34 -15.43
CA VAL A 24 -6.94 11.95 -15.25
C VAL A 24 -7.74 12.19 -16.52
N ARG A 25 -7.57 13.35 -17.17
CA ARG A 25 -8.22 13.66 -18.45
C ARG A 25 -7.94 12.61 -19.53
N LEU A 26 -6.70 12.12 -19.64
CA LEU A 26 -6.33 11.08 -20.59
C LEU A 26 -6.96 9.73 -20.23
N HIS A 27 -7.05 9.40 -18.95
CA HIS A 27 -7.66 8.15 -18.46
C HIS A 27 -9.19 8.16 -18.48
N LEU A 28 -9.83 9.31 -18.68
CA LEU A 28 -11.29 9.43 -18.83
C LEU A 28 -11.79 9.05 -20.24
N VAL A 29 -10.91 8.85 -21.22
CA VAL A 29 -11.31 8.43 -22.57
C VAL A 29 -11.89 7.02 -22.54
N SER A 30 -13.20 6.87 -22.74
CA SER A 30 -13.91 5.59 -22.69
C SER A 30 -15.22 5.66 -23.48
N ASP A 31 -15.52 4.59 -24.24
CA ASP A 31 -16.82 4.40 -24.91
C ASP A 31 -17.84 3.64 -24.02
N VAL A 32 -17.42 3.27 -22.80
CA VAL A 32 -18.19 2.50 -21.82
C VAL A 32 -18.26 3.21 -20.48
N PRO A 33 -19.27 2.93 -19.63
CA PRO A 33 -19.44 3.60 -18.35
C PRO A 33 -18.22 3.45 -17.45
N LEU A 34 -17.81 4.58 -16.86
CA LEU A 34 -16.65 4.69 -16.00
C LEU A 34 -17.03 5.11 -14.57
N GLY A 35 -16.24 4.68 -13.59
CA GLY A 35 -16.37 5.08 -12.20
C GLY A 35 -15.02 5.24 -11.52
N ALA A 36 -15.02 5.31 -10.20
CA ALA A 36 -13.81 5.36 -9.40
C ALA A 36 -13.94 4.55 -8.12
N PHE A 37 -12.82 3.96 -7.69
CA PHE A 37 -12.70 3.44 -6.34
C PHE A 37 -12.40 4.58 -5.38
N LEU A 38 -13.20 4.69 -4.31
CA LEU A 38 -13.12 5.77 -3.33
C LEU A 38 -12.92 5.20 -1.93
N SER A 39 -11.76 5.44 -1.33
CA SER A 39 -11.49 5.05 0.07
C SER A 39 -11.66 6.21 1.05
N GLY A 40 -11.84 7.44 0.56
CA GLY A 40 -11.76 8.65 1.38
C GLY A 40 -10.32 9.04 1.77
N GLY A 41 -9.31 8.29 1.30
CA GLY A 41 -7.91 8.70 1.37
C GLY A 41 -7.57 9.78 0.35
N VAL A 42 -6.43 10.46 0.54
CA VAL A 42 -6.03 11.62 -0.29
C VAL A 42 -5.94 11.25 -1.78
N ASP A 43 -5.42 10.06 -2.11
CA ASP A 43 -5.17 9.65 -3.50
C ASP A 43 -6.46 9.43 -4.28
N SER A 44 -7.33 8.56 -3.76
CA SER A 44 -8.62 8.27 -4.38
C SER A 44 -9.52 9.51 -4.42
N SER A 45 -9.45 10.36 -3.39
CA SER A 45 -10.16 11.65 -3.37
C SER A 45 -9.65 12.61 -4.43
N ALA A 46 -8.33 12.68 -4.66
CA ALA A 46 -7.75 13.51 -5.72
C ALA A 46 -8.26 13.06 -7.10
N ILE A 47 -8.28 11.76 -7.37
CA ILE A 47 -8.84 11.20 -8.61
C ILE A 47 -10.30 11.63 -8.78
N VAL A 48 -11.16 11.41 -7.78
CA VAL A 48 -12.59 11.78 -7.84
C VAL A 48 -12.77 13.29 -8.04
N ALA A 49 -11.94 14.12 -7.40
CA ALA A 49 -12.02 15.57 -7.55
C ALA A 49 -11.71 16.03 -8.97
N PHE A 50 -10.65 15.50 -9.59
CA PHE A 50 -10.31 15.82 -10.98
C PHE A 50 -11.34 15.26 -11.96
N MET A 51 -11.82 14.03 -11.74
CA MET A 51 -12.90 13.46 -12.57
C MET A 51 -14.15 14.34 -12.53
N SER A 52 -14.56 14.79 -11.35
CA SER A 52 -15.74 15.64 -11.17
C SER A 52 -15.58 17.01 -11.82
N ARG A 53 -14.35 17.55 -11.87
CA ARG A 53 -14.04 18.84 -12.49
C ARG A 53 -13.98 18.77 -14.02
N LEU A 54 -13.52 17.66 -14.59
CA LEU A 54 -13.31 17.50 -16.03
C LEU A 54 -14.58 17.11 -16.82
N GLY A 55 -15.70 16.82 -16.14
CA GLY A 55 -17.03 16.56 -16.72
C GLY A 55 -17.24 15.09 -17.12
N SER A 56 -18.44 14.58 -17.42
CA SER A 56 -19.85 15.03 -17.31
C SER A 56 -20.67 13.82 -16.80
N GLU A 57 -21.82 14.06 -16.16
CA GLU A 57 -22.59 13.11 -15.31
C GLU A 57 -22.02 12.92 -13.90
N ARG A 58 -22.87 12.48 -12.95
CA ARG A 58 -22.44 12.21 -11.58
C ARG A 58 -21.46 11.04 -11.61
N VAL A 59 -20.20 11.30 -11.27
CA VAL A 59 -19.16 10.26 -11.17
C VAL A 59 -19.69 9.13 -10.28
N LYS A 60 -19.65 7.89 -10.75
CA LYS A 60 -19.98 6.73 -9.93
C LYS A 60 -18.78 6.38 -9.06
N THR A 61 -18.98 6.32 -7.75
CA THR A 61 -17.91 6.00 -6.80
C THR A 61 -18.28 4.77 -5.98
N PHE A 62 -17.31 3.89 -5.77
CA PHE A 62 -17.50 2.62 -5.08
C PHE A 62 -16.60 2.53 -3.85
N SER A 63 -17.15 2.09 -2.73
CA SER A 63 -16.42 1.91 -1.47
C SER A 63 -16.76 0.61 -0.78
N ILE A 64 -15.78 0.09 -0.04
CA ILE A 64 -15.94 -1.04 0.86
C ILE A 64 -15.73 -0.56 2.29
N GLY A 65 -16.61 -0.99 3.19
CA GLY A 65 -16.46 -0.82 4.63
C GLY A 65 -16.49 -2.15 5.38
N PHE A 66 -16.25 -2.08 6.68
CA PHE A 66 -16.29 -3.22 7.58
C PHE A 66 -17.19 -2.91 8.78
N THR A 67 -17.68 -3.95 9.46
CA THR A 67 -18.46 -3.78 10.69
C THR A 67 -17.62 -3.27 11.86
N GLU A 68 -16.32 -3.54 11.84
CA GLU A 68 -15.36 -3.10 12.82
C GLU A 68 -14.98 -1.63 12.60
N ALA A 69 -15.39 -0.75 13.53
CA ALA A 69 -15.19 0.70 13.42
C ALA A 69 -13.74 1.13 13.19
N ASP A 70 -12.76 0.38 13.74
CA ASP A 70 -11.33 0.65 13.55
C ASP A 70 -10.85 0.46 12.10
N PHE A 71 -11.65 -0.19 11.25
CA PHE A 71 -11.35 -0.51 9.86
C PHE A 71 -12.35 0.13 8.88
N ASP A 72 -13.37 0.83 9.38
CA ASP A 72 -14.41 1.42 8.53
C ASP A 72 -14.03 2.83 8.05
N GLU A 73 -13.81 2.98 6.75
CA GLU A 73 -13.49 4.27 6.11
C GLU A 73 -14.70 4.91 5.39
N LEU A 74 -15.89 4.30 5.48
CA LEU A 74 -17.05 4.75 4.71
C LEU A 74 -17.46 6.19 5.01
N GLU A 75 -17.34 6.67 6.25
CA GLU A 75 -17.63 8.07 6.57
C GLU A 75 -16.75 9.06 5.81
N HIS A 76 -15.48 8.71 5.57
CA HIS A 76 -14.55 9.53 4.81
C HIS A 76 -14.87 9.49 3.31
N ALA A 77 -15.19 8.30 2.78
CA ALA A 77 -15.64 8.16 1.41
C ALA A 77 -16.94 8.96 1.17
N ARG A 78 -17.91 8.88 2.10
CA ARG A 78 -19.16 9.65 2.09
C ARG A 78 -18.92 11.15 2.12
N LEU A 79 -17.93 11.63 2.89
CA LEU A 79 -17.55 13.05 2.90
C LEU A 79 -17.16 13.51 1.49
N VAL A 80 -16.23 12.80 0.86
CA VAL A 80 -15.74 13.12 -0.49
C VAL A 80 -16.86 13.02 -1.52
N ALA A 81 -17.67 11.96 -1.45
CA ALA A 81 -18.82 11.76 -2.31
C ALA A 81 -19.83 12.91 -2.21
N ARG A 82 -20.13 13.40 -1.01
CA ARG A 82 -20.99 14.57 -0.78
C ARG A 82 -20.36 15.85 -1.32
N THR A 83 -19.06 16.06 -1.09
CA THR A 83 -18.33 17.25 -1.57
C THR A 83 -18.40 17.38 -3.09
N PHE A 84 -18.25 16.26 -3.82
CA PHE A 84 -18.23 16.26 -5.28
C PHE A 84 -19.54 15.83 -5.94
N GLY A 85 -20.58 15.53 -5.16
CA GLY A 85 -21.91 15.17 -5.66
C GLY A 85 -21.94 13.87 -6.47
N THR A 86 -21.16 12.86 -6.08
CA THR A 86 -21.00 11.60 -6.81
C THR A 86 -22.21 10.67 -6.62
N GLU A 87 -22.45 9.75 -7.58
CA GLU A 87 -23.35 8.61 -7.38
C GLU A 87 -22.59 7.52 -6.60
N HIS A 88 -22.76 7.56 -5.27
CA HIS A 88 -21.95 6.76 -4.36
C HIS A 88 -22.62 5.42 -4.01
N CYS A 89 -21.89 4.33 -4.22
CA CYS A 89 -22.27 2.98 -3.84
C CYS A 89 -21.28 2.44 -2.81
N GLU A 90 -21.79 1.88 -1.73
CA GLU A 90 -20.98 1.31 -0.65
C GLU A 90 -21.46 -0.11 -0.33
N LEU A 91 -20.52 -0.95 0.08
CA LEU A 91 -20.80 -2.30 0.55
C LEU A 91 -20.04 -2.55 1.86
N VAL A 92 -20.75 -3.02 2.89
CA VAL A 92 -20.13 -3.46 4.14
C VAL A 92 -19.83 -4.95 4.03
N VAL A 93 -18.54 -5.31 4.07
CA VAL A 93 -18.08 -6.69 3.98
C VAL A 93 -18.45 -7.44 5.24
N GLN A 94 -19.18 -8.54 5.06
CA GLN A 94 -19.50 -9.47 6.14
C GLN A 94 -18.40 -10.54 6.27
N PRO A 95 -18.18 -11.11 7.47
CA PRO A 95 -17.13 -12.12 7.70
C PRO A 95 -17.32 -13.49 7.02
N ASP A 96 -18.23 -13.61 6.05
CA ASP A 96 -18.52 -14.86 5.34
C ASP A 96 -17.53 -15.14 4.19
N ALA A 97 -16.24 -14.96 4.48
CA ALA A 97 -15.19 -15.00 3.48
C ALA A 97 -14.73 -16.44 3.13
N LEU A 98 -15.31 -17.48 3.74
CA LEU A 98 -14.91 -18.87 3.49
C LEU A 98 -15.14 -19.28 2.05
N GLU A 99 -16.28 -18.86 1.49
CA GLU A 99 -16.65 -19.16 0.12
C GLU A 99 -15.71 -18.46 -0.88
N LEU A 100 -15.08 -17.35 -0.46
CA LEU A 100 -14.19 -16.58 -1.32
C LEU A 100 -12.76 -17.12 -1.35
N VAL A 101 -12.28 -17.84 -0.33
CA VAL A 101 -10.84 -18.21 -0.26
C VAL A 101 -10.39 -19.04 -1.47
N GLU A 102 -11.18 -20.03 -1.88
CA GLU A 102 -10.84 -20.88 -3.02
C GLU A 102 -10.91 -20.11 -4.34
N GLU A 103 -11.92 -19.25 -4.50
CA GLU A 103 -12.08 -18.41 -5.68
C GLU A 103 -10.98 -17.36 -5.81
N LEU A 104 -10.61 -16.72 -4.69
CA LEU A 104 -9.50 -15.78 -4.63
C LEU A 104 -8.18 -16.48 -4.97
N ALA A 105 -7.94 -17.67 -4.44
CA ALA A 105 -6.74 -18.46 -4.77
C ALA A 105 -6.70 -18.89 -6.24
N TRP A 106 -7.86 -19.13 -6.87
CA TRP A 106 -7.94 -19.40 -8.31
C TRP A 106 -7.58 -18.17 -9.15
N HIS A 107 -8.08 -16.99 -8.80
CA HIS A 107 -7.77 -15.75 -9.53
C HIS A 107 -6.35 -15.23 -9.27
N LEU A 108 -5.87 -15.37 -8.03
CA LEU A 108 -4.48 -15.16 -7.65
C LEU A 108 -3.67 -16.40 -8.02
N ASP A 109 -3.42 -16.70 -9.28
CA ASP A 109 -2.68 -17.89 -9.77
C ASP A 109 -1.35 -18.30 -9.03
N GLU A 110 -0.90 -17.53 -8.03
CA GLU A 110 0.09 -17.88 -7.02
C GLU A 110 -0.29 -17.39 -5.60
N PRO A 111 0.33 -17.93 -4.53
CA PRO A 111 0.08 -17.46 -3.17
C PRO A 111 0.47 -15.97 -2.99
N LEU A 112 -0.53 -15.11 -2.75
CA LEU A 112 -0.34 -13.71 -2.38
C LEU A 112 -0.84 -13.47 -0.95
N GLY A 113 0.06 -12.99 -0.08
CA GLY A 113 -0.20 -12.82 1.35
C GLY A 113 -0.90 -11.51 1.76
N ASP A 114 -1.52 -10.80 0.82
CA ASP A 114 -2.20 -9.53 1.08
C ASP A 114 -3.70 -9.78 1.40
N PRO A 115 -4.16 -9.53 2.63
CA PRO A 115 -5.56 -9.74 2.98
C PRO A 115 -6.53 -8.79 2.29
N SER A 116 -6.04 -7.67 1.76
CA SER A 116 -6.86 -6.70 1.06
C SER A 116 -7.34 -7.19 -0.31
N VAL A 117 -6.89 -8.36 -0.77
CA VAL A 117 -7.48 -9.07 -1.93
C VAL A 117 -8.98 -9.30 -1.76
N ILE A 118 -9.45 -9.60 -0.54
CA ILE A 118 -10.86 -9.86 -0.24
C ILE A 118 -11.72 -8.62 -0.51
N PRO A 119 -11.48 -7.46 0.13
CA PRO A 119 -12.26 -6.27 -0.14
C PRO A 119 -12.05 -5.73 -1.57
N THR A 120 -10.87 -5.87 -2.19
CA THR A 120 -10.69 -5.48 -3.60
C THR A 120 -11.56 -6.31 -4.54
N TYR A 121 -11.63 -7.64 -4.36
CA TYR A 121 -12.53 -8.51 -5.13
C TYR A 121 -14.00 -8.08 -4.94
N MET A 122 -14.44 -7.87 -3.70
CA MET A 122 -15.81 -7.45 -3.42
C MET A 122 -16.14 -6.05 -3.95
N LEU A 123 -15.19 -5.11 -3.90
CA LEU A 123 -15.30 -3.78 -4.47
C LEU A 123 -15.47 -3.84 -5.99
N SER A 124 -14.66 -4.64 -6.66
CA SER A 124 -14.73 -4.86 -8.11
C SER A 124 -16.06 -5.51 -8.50
N ARG A 125 -16.55 -6.48 -7.72
CA ARG A 125 -17.87 -7.08 -7.93
C ARG A 125 -19.01 -6.07 -7.82
N LEU A 126 -18.91 -5.13 -6.88
CA LEU A 126 -19.88 -4.04 -6.72
C LEU A 126 -19.83 -3.10 -7.92
N ALA A 127 -18.63 -2.68 -8.34
CA ALA A 127 -18.44 -1.79 -9.48
C ALA A 127 -18.95 -2.39 -10.80
N ALA A 128 -18.73 -3.68 -11.03
CA ALA A 128 -19.15 -4.41 -12.24
C ALA A 128 -20.67 -4.41 -12.47
N GLN A 129 -21.47 -4.08 -11.46
CA GLN A 129 -22.92 -3.92 -11.62
C GLN A 129 -23.28 -2.64 -12.38
N SER A 130 -22.36 -1.67 -12.48
CA SER A 130 -22.64 -0.30 -12.93
C SER A 130 -21.67 0.25 -13.96
N VAL A 131 -20.43 -0.24 -13.99
CA VAL A 131 -19.34 0.26 -14.83
C VAL A 131 -18.47 -0.90 -15.31
N THR A 132 -17.67 -0.64 -16.35
CA THR A 132 -16.66 -1.60 -16.85
C THR A 132 -15.24 -1.06 -16.70
N VAL A 133 -15.09 0.24 -16.42
CA VAL A 133 -13.81 0.91 -16.21
C VAL A 133 -13.87 1.67 -14.88
N VAL A 134 -12.79 1.58 -14.10
CA VAL A 134 -12.63 2.36 -12.87
C VAL A 134 -11.28 3.05 -12.83
N LEU A 135 -11.25 4.29 -12.34
CA LEU A 135 -10.00 4.95 -11.97
C LEU A 135 -9.71 4.70 -10.49
N SER A 136 -8.46 4.36 -10.17
CA SER A 136 -7.97 4.13 -8.82
C SER A 136 -6.85 5.10 -8.45
N GLY A 137 -6.70 5.33 -7.13
CA GLY A 137 -5.60 6.11 -6.55
C GLY A 137 -4.35 5.28 -6.25
N ASP A 138 -4.25 4.03 -6.72
CA ASP A 138 -3.08 3.17 -6.50
C ASP A 138 -1.78 3.81 -7.05
N GLY A 139 -0.66 3.54 -6.39
CA GLY A 139 0.64 4.13 -6.70
C GLY A 139 0.94 5.46 -6.02
N GLY A 140 -0.08 6.14 -5.46
CA GLY A 140 0.09 7.43 -4.80
C GLY A 140 1.03 7.37 -3.59
N ASP A 141 1.03 6.26 -2.84
CA ASP A 141 1.92 6.10 -1.68
C ASP A 141 3.38 5.84 -2.07
N GLU A 142 3.64 5.08 -3.13
CA GLU A 142 4.99 4.80 -3.63
C GLU A 142 5.60 6.05 -4.26
N VAL A 143 4.82 6.77 -5.08
CA VAL A 143 5.29 7.94 -5.83
C VAL A 143 5.48 9.15 -4.91
N PHE A 144 4.62 9.34 -3.91
CA PHE A 144 4.62 10.55 -3.06
C PHE A 144 5.00 10.30 -1.60
N ALA A 145 5.76 9.24 -1.31
CA ALA A 145 6.26 8.92 0.03
C ALA A 145 5.15 8.83 1.09
N GLY A 146 4.13 8.02 0.81
CA GLY A 146 2.92 7.89 1.62
C GLY A 146 2.98 7.00 2.83
N TYR A 147 3.88 6.01 2.86
CA TYR A 147 3.85 4.98 3.88
C TYR A 147 4.52 5.39 5.20
N ASP A 148 3.93 4.95 6.32
CA ASP A 148 4.51 5.11 7.66
C ASP A 148 5.88 4.43 7.79
N LYS A 149 6.14 3.37 7.02
CA LYS A 149 7.46 2.71 6.97
C LYS A 149 8.58 3.68 6.55
N TYR A 150 8.28 4.69 5.74
CA TYR A 150 9.24 5.74 5.37
C TYR A 150 9.53 6.66 6.55
N VAL A 151 8.51 7.03 7.33
CA VAL A 151 8.67 7.85 8.54
C VAL A 151 9.50 7.11 9.59
N VAL A 152 9.21 5.81 9.78
CA VAL A 152 9.95 4.93 10.69
C VAL A 152 11.42 4.82 10.26
N GLU A 153 11.70 4.54 8.98
CA GLU A 153 13.08 4.48 8.48
C GLU A 153 13.79 5.84 8.62
N GLY A 154 13.14 6.95 8.29
CA GLY A 154 13.73 8.29 8.43
C GLY A 154 14.11 8.63 9.88
N ARG A 155 13.32 8.15 10.85
CA ARG A 155 13.65 8.26 12.28
C ARG A 155 14.79 7.32 12.68
N GLU A 156 14.71 6.04 12.30
CA GLU A 156 15.62 4.99 12.76
C GLU A 156 17.00 5.04 12.09
N ARG A 157 17.08 5.53 10.85
CA ARG A 157 18.34 5.72 10.12
C ARG A 157 19.29 6.71 10.80
N LYS A 158 18.79 7.60 11.67
CA LYS A 158 19.62 8.50 12.51
C LYS A 158 20.59 7.71 13.41
N TYR A 159 20.26 6.47 13.76
CA TYR A 159 21.09 5.58 14.57
C TYR A 159 22.07 4.71 13.75
N ARG A 160 22.25 4.97 12.44
CA ARG A 160 23.20 4.21 11.60
C ARG A 160 24.65 4.24 12.11
N PHE A 161 25.01 5.29 12.84
CA PHE A 161 26.35 5.52 13.37
C PHE A 161 26.63 4.80 14.70
N VAL A 162 25.68 4.01 15.22
CA VAL A 162 25.91 3.19 16.42
C VAL A 162 27.06 2.21 16.15
N PRO A 163 28.12 2.14 16.99
CA PRO A 163 29.26 1.25 16.76
C PRO A 163 28.89 -0.24 16.75
N ALA A 164 29.65 -1.06 16.02
CA ALA A 164 29.41 -2.50 15.89
C ALA A 164 29.29 -3.27 17.23
N PRO A 165 30.11 -3.01 18.27
CA PRO A 165 29.95 -3.67 19.57
C PRO A 165 28.60 -3.37 20.23
N THR A 166 28.13 -2.13 20.11
CA THR A 166 26.82 -1.70 20.63
C THR A 166 25.69 -2.37 19.86
N ARG A 167 25.78 -2.43 18.52
CA ARG A 167 24.78 -3.15 17.71
C ARG A 167 24.70 -4.63 18.08
N TRP A 168 25.85 -5.27 18.29
CA TRP A 168 25.89 -6.66 18.76
C TRP A 168 25.15 -6.84 20.10
N ALA A 169 25.41 -5.95 21.07
CA ALA A 169 24.74 -6.00 22.37
C ALA A 169 23.21 -5.79 22.24
N LEU A 170 22.77 -4.82 21.42
CA LEU A 170 21.36 -4.55 21.14
C LEU A 170 20.67 -5.74 20.45
N ARG A 171 21.36 -6.41 19.52
CA ARG A 171 20.86 -7.64 18.89
C ARG A 171 20.67 -8.75 19.91
N ARG A 172 21.63 -8.95 20.83
CA ARG A 172 21.51 -9.97 21.90
C ARG A 172 20.37 -9.64 22.86
N LEU A 173 20.26 -8.38 23.27
CA LEU A 173 19.20 -7.92 24.16
C LEU A 173 17.82 -8.11 23.52
N SER A 174 17.63 -7.68 22.27
CA SER A 174 16.36 -7.86 21.56
C SER A 174 15.98 -9.32 21.35
N ALA A 175 16.95 -10.22 21.15
CA ALA A 175 16.70 -11.66 21.02
C ALA A 175 16.30 -12.32 22.35
N MET A 176 16.72 -11.77 23.50
CA MET A 176 16.33 -12.26 24.83
C MET A 176 14.96 -11.72 25.28
N MET A 177 14.46 -10.65 24.67
CA MET A 177 13.17 -10.06 25.00
C MET A 177 12.03 -10.94 24.45
N PRO A 178 10.94 -11.17 25.22
CA PRO A 178 9.73 -11.84 24.75
C PRO A 178 9.15 -11.22 23.46
N GLU A 179 8.49 -12.05 22.64
CA GLU A 179 7.77 -11.55 21.46
C GLU A 179 6.65 -10.62 21.89
N GLY A 180 6.43 -9.53 21.15
CA GLY A 180 5.44 -8.50 21.49
C GLY A 180 5.86 -7.52 22.60
N MET A 181 7.01 -7.71 23.26
CA MET A 181 7.51 -6.75 24.25
C MET A 181 7.82 -5.39 23.61
N ARG A 182 7.27 -4.31 24.20
CA ARG A 182 7.53 -2.93 23.76
C ARG A 182 9.04 -2.66 23.72
N GLY A 183 9.50 -2.05 22.62
CA GLY A 183 10.91 -1.72 22.41
C GLY A 183 11.77 -2.84 21.80
N ARG A 184 11.33 -4.10 21.80
CA ARG A 184 12.09 -5.22 21.20
C ARG A 184 12.43 -4.95 19.73
N ASN A 185 11.43 -4.57 18.93
CA ASN A 185 11.61 -4.32 17.50
C ASN A 185 12.52 -3.12 17.23
N PHE A 186 12.41 -2.06 18.03
CA PHE A 186 13.27 -0.89 17.93
C PHE A 186 14.75 -1.21 18.19
N LEU A 187 15.06 -1.94 19.27
CA LEU A 187 16.43 -2.35 19.59
C LEU A 187 17.02 -3.23 18.48
N ARG A 188 16.19 -4.12 17.92
CA ARG A 188 16.58 -4.97 16.80
C ARG A 188 16.85 -4.16 15.53
N HIS A 189 15.99 -3.23 15.16
CA HIS A 189 16.17 -2.40 13.97
C HIS A 189 17.42 -1.53 14.06
N ILE A 190 17.75 -0.98 15.24
CA ILE A 190 19.01 -0.26 15.46
C ILE A 190 20.23 -1.17 15.30
N ALA A 191 20.09 -2.45 15.62
CA ALA A 191 21.16 -3.43 15.44
C ALA A 191 21.37 -3.85 13.97
N LEU A 192 20.42 -3.58 13.08
CA LEU A 192 20.49 -3.86 11.65
C LEU A 192 21.05 -2.68 10.86
N GLU A 193 21.67 -2.98 9.72
CA GLU A 193 22.31 -2.00 8.84
C GLU A 193 21.63 -1.93 7.47
N GLY A 194 21.77 -0.77 6.82
CA GLY A 194 21.41 -0.58 5.41
C GLY A 194 20.03 -1.12 5.03
N ALA A 195 20.01 -1.94 3.99
CA ALA A 195 18.82 -2.59 3.43
C ALA A 195 18.14 -3.54 4.43
N ASP A 196 18.91 -4.25 5.26
CA ASP A 196 18.36 -5.28 6.15
C ASP A 196 17.39 -4.70 7.18
N ARG A 197 17.62 -3.47 7.66
CA ARG A 197 16.69 -2.81 8.58
C ARG A 197 15.33 -2.58 7.93
N TYR A 198 15.32 -2.08 6.68
CA TYR A 198 14.07 -1.80 5.97
C TYR A 198 13.33 -3.09 5.63
N LEU A 199 14.04 -4.10 5.12
CA LEU A 199 13.47 -5.41 4.78
C LEU A 199 12.88 -6.12 6.00
N ASP A 200 13.55 -6.00 7.14
CA ASP A 200 13.09 -6.58 8.40
C ASP A 200 11.81 -5.90 8.94
N ALA A 201 11.61 -4.61 8.63
CA ALA A 201 10.40 -3.88 8.98
C ALA A 201 9.20 -4.21 8.07
N THR A 202 9.45 -4.70 6.86
CA THR A 202 8.42 -5.09 5.88
C THR A 202 8.20 -6.60 5.79
N THR A 203 8.85 -7.38 6.65
CA THR A 203 8.75 -8.85 6.66
C THR A 203 7.74 -9.34 7.71
N LEU A 204 6.85 -10.24 7.30
CA LEU A 204 5.91 -10.92 8.20
C LEU A 204 6.61 -11.98 9.07
N PHE A 205 7.22 -13.00 8.44
CA PHE A 205 7.99 -14.04 9.13
C PHE A 205 9.48 -13.82 8.93
N ARG A 206 10.17 -13.49 10.02
CA ARG A 206 11.60 -13.22 10.02
C ARG A 206 12.39 -14.51 9.83
N ARG A 207 13.65 -14.40 9.41
CA ARG A 207 14.52 -15.57 9.16
C ARG A 207 14.67 -16.48 10.38
N ASP A 208 14.83 -15.92 11.57
CA ASP A 208 14.90 -16.67 12.83
C ASP A 208 13.58 -17.38 13.19
N GLN A 209 12.45 -16.84 12.75
CA GLN A 209 11.15 -17.48 12.90
C GLN A 209 10.95 -18.58 11.85
N GLN A 210 11.36 -18.34 10.60
CA GLN A 210 11.32 -19.33 9.53
C GLN A 210 12.13 -20.59 9.89
N GLU A 211 13.32 -20.43 10.46
CA GLU A 211 14.15 -21.54 10.95
C GLU A 211 13.45 -22.41 12.01
N ARG A 212 12.51 -21.83 12.79
CA ARG A 212 11.71 -22.56 13.78
C ARG A 212 10.43 -23.17 13.19
N LEU A 213 9.99 -22.68 12.04
CA LEU A 213 8.76 -23.11 11.37
C LEU A 213 9.00 -24.19 10.34
N PHE A 214 10.16 -24.20 9.68
CA PHE A 214 10.48 -25.18 8.66
C PHE A 214 10.99 -26.49 9.26
N THR A 215 10.56 -27.60 8.65
CA THR A 215 11.23 -28.89 8.84
C THR A 215 12.65 -28.81 8.24
N PRO A 216 13.60 -29.66 8.66
CA PRO A 216 14.93 -29.69 8.06
C PRO A 216 14.90 -29.88 6.54
N GLU A 217 14.00 -30.74 6.04
CA GLU A 217 13.80 -30.98 4.60
C GLU A 217 13.29 -29.72 3.88
N ALA A 218 12.28 -29.03 4.42
CA ALA A 218 11.78 -27.80 3.83
C ALA A 218 12.86 -26.70 3.82
N ALA A 219 13.63 -26.58 4.92
CA ALA A 219 14.73 -25.63 5.03
C ALA A 219 15.83 -25.89 3.98
N GLU A 220 16.19 -27.15 3.74
CA GLU A 220 17.16 -27.53 2.71
C GLU A 220 16.66 -27.18 1.31
N ARG A 221 15.38 -27.45 1.01
CA ARG A 221 14.76 -27.13 -0.29
C ARG A 221 14.77 -25.65 -0.62
N VAL A 222 14.67 -24.77 0.39
CA VAL A 222 14.63 -23.31 0.19
C VAL A 222 15.96 -22.62 0.50
N ALA A 223 16.99 -23.35 0.94
CA ALA A 223 18.26 -22.77 1.36
C ALA A 223 18.97 -21.96 0.26
N GLY A 224 18.74 -22.30 -1.01
CA GLY A 224 19.28 -21.58 -2.17
C GLY A 224 18.49 -20.35 -2.60
N SER A 225 17.33 -20.09 -1.98
CA SER A 225 16.44 -18.98 -2.32
C SER A 225 16.57 -17.86 -1.29
N ASP A 226 16.95 -16.66 -1.73
CA ASP A 226 16.86 -15.45 -0.91
C ASP A 226 15.64 -14.62 -1.37
N PRO A 227 14.55 -14.60 -0.59
CA PRO A 227 13.34 -13.85 -0.96
C PRO A 227 13.60 -12.34 -1.05
N TRP A 228 14.66 -11.84 -0.40
CA TRP A 228 15.03 -10.44 -0.44
C TRP A 228 16.04 -10.10 -1.53
N ARG A 229 16.47 -11.07 -2.36
CA ARG A 229 17.53 -10.86 -3.37
C ARG A 229 17.23 -9.66 -4.26
N LEU A 230 16.01 -9.60 -4.81
CA LEU A 230 15.59 -8.52 -5.70
C LEU A 230 15.53 -7.18 -4.97
N SER A 231 14.91 -7.15 -3.78
CA SER A 231 14.81 -5.93 -2.97
C SER A 231 16.20 -5.41 -2.55
N ARG A 232 17.13 -6.29 -2.16
CA ARG A 232 18.50 -5.94 -1.81
C ARG A 232 19.26 -5.33 -2.97
N GLN A 233 19.08 -5.85 -4.19
CA GLN A 233 19.68 -5.28 -5.39
C GLN A 233 19.26 -3.82 -5.56
N TRP A 234 17.95 -3.55 -5.55
CA TRP A 234 17.42 -2.19 -5.68
C TRP A 234 17.80 -1.25 -4.53
N LEU A 235 17.93 -1.79 -3.31
CA LEU A 235 18.34 -1.00 -2.14
C LEU A 235 19.85 -0.70 -2.13
N ALA A 236 20.68 -1.58 -2.70
CA ALA A 236 22.12 -1.39 -2.84
C ALA A 236 22.49 -0.45 -4.00
N ASP A 237 21.75 -0.52 -5.11
CA ASP A 237 21.99 0.31 -6.31
C ASP A 237 21.67 1.81 -6.10
N GLY A 238 21.05 2.17 -4.97
CA GLY A 238 20.73 3.55 -4.60
C GLY A 238 21.87 4.37 -3.97
N ASP A 239 23.11 3.88 -3.99
CA ASP A 239 24.22 4.35 -3.13
C ASP A 239 24.76 5.78 -3.42
N GLY A 240 24.18 6.50 -4.37
CA GLY A 240 24.46 7.92 -4.65
C GLY A 240 23.33 8.89 -4.32
N GLY A 241 22.14 8.38 -3.98
CA GLY A 241 20.91 9.16 -3.84
C GLY A 241 20.45 9.41 -2.40
N HIS A 242 19.39 10.20 -2.25
CA HIS A 242 18.73 10.37 -0.96
C HIS A 242 18.00 9.08 -0.55
N TRP A 243 18.07 8.71 0.73
CA TRP A 243 17.55 7.44 1.24
C TRP A 243 16.08 7.16 0.91
N LEU A 244 15.23 8.20 0.95
CA LEU A 244 13.81 8.08 0.66
C LEU A 244 13.60 7.66 -0.79
N SER A 245 14.34 8.28 -1.72
CA SER A 245 14.27 7.96 -3.15
C SER A 245 14.72 6.52 -3.42
N THR A 246 15.72 6.01 -2.71
CA THR A 246 16.13 4.61 -2.81
C THR A 246 15.00 3.66 -2.40
N LEU A 247 14.30 3.98 -1.31
CA LEU A 247 13.17 3.16 -0.85
C LEU A 247 11.99 3.23 -1.82
N GLN A 248 11.61 4.43 -2.27
CA GLN A 248 10.55 4.60 -3.26
C GLN A 248 10.87 3.86 -4.55
N TYR A 249 12.12 3.94 -5.02
CA TYR A 249 12.56 3.22 -6.21
C TYR A 249 12.48 1.70 -6.02
N SER A 250 12.88 1.19 -4.84
CA SER A 250 12.72 -0.23 -4.51
C SER A 250 11.25 -0.65 -4.50
N ASP A 251 10.38 0.12 -3.86
CA ASP A 251 8.94 -0.17 -3.80
C ASP A 251 8.29 -0.12 -5.19
N LEU A 252 8.64 0.86 -6.04
CA LEU A 252 8.16 0.97 -7.43
C LEU A 252 8.56 -0.24 -8.29
N ASN A 253 9.68 -0.91 -7.99
CA ASN A 253 10.17 -2.07 -8.75
C ASN A 253 9.85 -3.42 -8.10
N THR A 254 9.33 -3.44 -6.88
CA THR A 254 9.04 -4.68 -6.14
C THR A 254 7.64 -4.68 -5.57
N TYR A 255 7.38 -3.88 -4.54
CA TYR A 255 6.10 -3.87 -3.84
C TYR A 255 4.90 -3.48 -4.73
N LEU A 256 5.04 -2.42 -5.52
CA LEU A 256 3.97 -1.95 -6.40
C LEU A 256 3.57 -2.99 -7.45
N PRO A 257 4.48 -3.50 -8.32
CA PRO A 257 4.10 -4.47 -9.34
C PRO A 257 3.79 -5.86 -8.78
N LEU A 258 4.48 -6.31 -7.73
CA LEU A 258 4.38 -7.69 -7.25
C LEU A 258 3.32 -7.91 -6.16
N ASP A 259 2.74 -6.85 -5.60
CA ASP A 259 1.68 -6.93 -4.59
C ASP A 259 0.47 -6.08 -4.99
N ILE A 260 0.60 -4.76 -4.97
CA ILE A 260 -0.54 -3.84 -5.14
C ILE A 260 -1.20 -3.97 -6.50
N LEU A 261 -0.44 -3.80 -7.59
CA LEU A 261 -0.99 -3.87 -8.95
C LEU A 261 -1.41 -5.28 -9.30
N THR A 262 -0.67 -6.31 -8.87
CA THR A 262 -1.04 -7.71 -9.09
C THR A 262 -2.39 -8.03 -8.44
N LYS A 263 -2.60 -7.60 -7.18
CA LYS A 263 -3.90 -7.72 -6.51
C LYS A 263 -4.98 -6.97 -7.28
N VAL A 264 -4.76 -5.68 -7.54
CA VAL A 264 -5.80 -4.82 -8.12
C VAL A 264 -6.23 -5.35 -9.48
N ASP A 265 -5.27 -5.68 -10.36
CA ASP A 265 -5.51 -6.24 -11.69
C ASP A 265 -6.26 -7.57 -11.63
N ARG A 266 -5.76 -8.56 -10.87
CA ARG A 266 -6.38 -9.88 -10.80
C ARG A 266 -7.80 -9.82 -10.19
N MET A 267 -7.99 -9.03 -9.13
CA MET A 267 -9.27 -8.94 -8.44
C MET A 267 -10.30 -8.09 -9.20
N SER A 268 -9.86 -7.10 -9.98
CA SER A 268 -10.77 -6.34 -10.87
C SER A 268 -11.15 -7.13 -12.11
N MET A 269 -10.18 -7.82 -12.72
CA MET A 269 -10.42 -8.66 -13.90
C MET A 269 -11.25 -9.90 -13.60
N ALA A 270 -11.25 -10.41 -12.36
CA ALA A 270 -12.20 -11.43 -11.90
C ALA A 270 -13.67 -11.02 -12.14
N HIS A 271 -13.95 -9.72 -12.24
CA HIS A 271 -15.27 -9.16 -12.53
C HIS A 271 -15.30 -8.32 -13.83
N SER A 272 -14.35 -8.54 -14.75
CA SER A 272 -14.27 -7.83 -16.03
C SER A 272 -14.22 -6.29 -15.90
N ILE A 273 -13.56 -5.80 -14.85
CA ILE A 273 -13.33 -4.36 -14.63
C ILE A 273 -11.91 -3.99 -15.03
N GLU A 274 -11.77 -3.05 -15.98
CA GLU A 274 -10.49 -2.42 -16.26
C GLU A 274 -10.18 -1.37 -15.18
N THR A 275 -9.08 -1.53 -14.44
CA THR A 275 -8.62 -0.51 -13.49
C THR A 275 -7.51 0.35 -14.09
N ARG A 276 -7.72 1.67 -14.07
CA ARG A 276 -6.78 2.69 -14.54
C ARG A 276 -6.15 3.40 -13.35
N VAL A 277 -4.85 3.71 -13.44
CA VAL A 277 -4.05 4.25 -12.32
C VAL A 277 -3.39 5.58 -12.69
N PRO A 278 -4.14 6.71 -12.72
CA PRO A 278 -3.63 7.98 -13.24
C PRO A 278 -2.41 8.53 -12.50
N LEU A 279 -2.23 8.20 -11.21
CA LEU A 279 -1.06 8.60 -10.43
C LEU A 279 0.24 7.90 -10.86
N LEU A 280 0.13 6.82 -11.64
CA LEU A 280 1.23 6.08 -12.23
C LEU A 280 1.47 6.41 -13.70
N ASP A 281 0.82 7.45 -14.25
CA ASP A 281 1.19 7.96 -15.57
C ASP A 281 2.68 8.35 -15.58
N HIS A 282 3.37 7.97 -16.65
CA HIS A 282 4.81 8.17 -16.78
C HIS A 282 5.22 9.64 -16.57
N LYS A 283 4.46 10.64 -17.03
CA LYS A 283 4.81 12.05 -16.80
C LYS A 283 4.63 12.46 -15.35
N VAL A 284 3.63 11.92 -14.66
CA VAL A 284 3.44 12.14 -13.22
C VAL A 284 4.59 11.52 -12.43
N VAL A 285 4.97 10.29 -12.75
CA VAL A 285 6.06 9.56 -12.06
C VAL A 285 7.42 10.17 -12.36
N GLU A 286 7.72 10.50 -13.62
CA GLU A 286 8.95 11.17 -14.04
C GLU A 286 9.08 12.52 -13.34
N PHE A 287 8.00 13.33 -13.30
CA PHE A 287 8.00 14.60 -12.60
C PHE A 287 8.19 14.42 -11.09
N ALA A 288 7.47 13.49 -10.47
CA ALA A 288 7.61 13.18 -9.05
C ALA A 288 9.03 12.75 -8.68
N ALA A 289 9.73 12.08 -9.60
CA ALA A 289 11.13 11.69 -9.43
C ALA A 289 12.12 12.88 -9.49
N THR A 290 11.68 14.06 -9.93
CA THR A 290 12.44 15.32 -9.89
C THR A 290 12.17 16.16 -8.64
N ILE A 291 11.15 15.80 -7.85
CA ILE A 291 10.82 16.55 -6.63
C ILE A 291 11.89 16.25 -5.56
N PRO A 292 12.48 17.28 -4.91
CA PRO A 292 13.34 17.09 -3.76
C PRO A 292 12.68 16.20 -2.68
N PRO A 293 13.36 15.15 -2.17
CA PRO A 293 12.77 14.21 -1.22
C PRO A 293 12.26 14.86 0.07
N GLU A 294 12.83 16.00 0.46
CA GLU A 294 12.41 16.81 1.61
C GLU A 294 11.04 17.48 1.40
N LEU A 295 10.60 17.62 0.14
CA LEU A 295 9.25 18.08 -0.22
C LEU A 295 8.28 16.91 -0.40
N GLN A 296 8.78 15.69 -0.67
CA GLN A 296 7.94 14.48 -0.67
C GLN A 296 7.51 14.12 0.76
N MET A 297 8.46 14.14 1.72
CA MET A 297 8.21 13.90 3.14
C MET A 297 8.92 14.96 4.00
N ARG A 298 8.16 15.66 4.85
CA ARG A 298 8.65 16.79 5.65
C ARG A 298 8.23 16.68 7.10
N ASP A 299 9.18 16.70 8.03
CA ASP A 299 8.92 16.68 9.49
C ASP A 299 7.98 15.56 9.96
N GLY A 300 8.09 14.38 9.32
CA GLY A 300 7.22 13.22 9.60
C GLY A 300 5.86 13.25 8.89
N THR A 301 5.55 14.34 8.17
CA THR A 301 4.37 14.43 7.29
C THR A 301 4.67 13.74 5.96
N THR A 302 3.94 12.68 5.67
CA THR A 302 3.96 11.97 4.38
C THR A 302 3.18 12.75 3.32
N LYS A 303 3.50 12.51 2.03
CA LYS A 303 2.81 13.14 0.89
C LYS A 303 2.78 14.66 0.96
N HIS A 304 3.83 15.30 1.46
CA HIS A 304 3.78 16.74 1.78
C HIS A 304 3.45 17.59 0.54
N VAL A 305 4.24 17.48 -0.54
CA VAL A 305 3.98 18.17 -1.81
C VAL A 305 2.65 17.79 -2.45
N PHE A 306 2.23 16.53 -2.35
CA PHE A 306 0.98 16.04 -2.93
C PHE A 306 -0.24 16.61 -2.19
N LYS A 307 -0.24 16.58 -0.85
CA LYS A 307 -1.27 17.22 -0.03
C LYS A 307 -1.34 18.72 -0.30
N ARG A 308 -0.19 19.39 -0.44
CA ARG A 308 -0.11 20.81 -0.84
C ARG A 308 -0.72 21.04 -2.23
N ALA A 309 -0.44 20.19 -3.22
CA ALA A 309 -1.05 20.24 -4.55
C ALA A 309 -2.57 20.06 -4.51
N MET A 310 -3.08 19.29 -3.54
CA MET A 310 -4.53 19.06 -3.40
C MET A 310 -5.25 20.08 -2.50
N ARG A 311 -4.53 20.96 -1.78
CA ARG A 311 -5.14 22.05 -0.99
C ARG A 311 -6.00 22.96 -1.87
N GLY A 312 -7.21 23.25 -1.41
CA GLY A 312 -8.21 24.03 -2.15
C GLY A 312 -8.99 23.23 -3.20
N LEU A 313 -8.58 22.00 -3.51
CA LEU A 313 -9.36 21.06 -4.31
C LEU A 313 -10.10 20.06 -3.41
N LEU A 314 -9.42 19.52 -2.39
CA LEU A 314 -10.00 18.60 -1.42
C LEU A 314 -10.33 19.32 -0.09
N PRO A 315 -11.33 18.82 0.68
CA PRO A 315 -11.56 19.25 2.05
C PRO A 315 -10.31 19.06 2.92
N ASP A 316 -10.03 20.01 3.81
CA ASP A 316 -8.87 19.93 4.71
C ASP A 316 -8.96 18.70 5.63
N GLU A 317 -10.17 18.25 5.97
CA GLU A 317 -10.43 17.04 6.75
C GLU A 317 -9.90 15.76 6.07
N VAL A 318 -9.87 15.73 4.73
CA VAL A 318 -9.30 14.62 3.96
C VAL A 318 -7.77 14.72 3.94
N LEU A 319 -7.23 15.93 3.79
CA LEU A 319 -5.80 16.19 3.66
C LEU A 319 -5.03 15.99 4.98
N ASP A 320 -5.61 16.46 6.08
CA ASP A 320 -4.94 16.51 7.38
C ASP A 320 -5.19 15.24 8.22
N ARG A 321 -5.99 14.30 7.70
CA ARG A 321 -6.22 12.98 8.31
C ARG A 321 -4.92 12.18 8.41
N PRO A 322 -4.71 11.43 9.52
CA PRO A 322 -3.70 10.38 9.57
C PRO A 322 -3.90 9.35 8.47
N LYS A 323 -2.81 8.80 7.95
CA LYS A 323 -2.91 7.69 6.99
C LYS A 323 -3.60 6.51 7.66
N HIS A 324 -4.55 5.92 6.94
CA HIS A 324 -5.12 4.64 7.25
C HIS A 324 -4.92 3.76 6.02
N GLY A 325 -4.42 2.54 6.22
CA GLY A 325 -4.23 1.58 5.13
C GLY A 325 -5.55 0.88 4.82
N PHE A 326 -5.63 0.24 3.65
CA PHE A 326 -6.75 -0.62 3.30
C PHE A 326 -6.67 -1.96 4.06
N ALA A 327 -6.81 -1.89 5.38
CA ALA A 327 -6.62 -3.01 6.29
C ALA A 327 -7.92 -3.81 6.47
N VAL A 328 -7.77 -5.11 6.69
CA VAL A 328 -8.88 -6.03 6.93
C VAL A 328 -8.87 -6.48 8.39
N PRO A 329 -10.03 -6.57 9.07
CA PRO A 329 -10.12 -7.03 10.47
C PRO A 329 -9.88 -8.54 10.64
N LEU A 330 -8.82 -9.09 10.03
CA LEU A 330 -8.48 -10.52 10.08
C LEU A 330 -8.42 -11.07 11.50
N GLY A 331 -7.87 -10.32 12.45
CA GLY A 331 -7.79 -10.74 13.84
C GLY A 331 -9.17 -10.97 14.47
N SER A 332 -10.16 -10.13 14.13
CA SER A 332 -11.56 -10.31 14.53
C SER A 332 -12.14 -11.57 13.87
N TRP A 333 -11.97 -11.68 12.55
CA TRP A 333 -12.54 -12.79 11.78
C TRP A 333 -11.96 -14.15 12.18
N PHE A 334 -10.65 -14.24 12.44
CA PHE A 334 -9.99 -15.46 12.92
C PHE A 334 -10.37 -15.84 14.36
N ARG A 335 -10.71 -14.88 15.22
CA ARG A 335 -11.29 -15.18 16.54
C ARG A 335 -12.75 -15.63 16.45
N GLY A 336 -13.44 -15.22 15.39
CA GLY A 336 -14.81 -15.58 15.08
C GLY A 336 -14.91 -16.73 14.08
N ARG A 337 -15.74 -16.52 13.04
CA ARG A 337 -16.20 -17.57 12.11
C ARG A 337 -15.06 -18.23 11.31
N LEU A 338 -14.02 -17.49 10.92
CA LEU A 338 -12.91 -18.04 10.12
C LEU A 338 -11.97 -18.95 10.92
N GLY A 339 -11.97 -18.86 12.26
CA GLY A 339 -11.03 -19.60 13.09
C GLY A 339 -11.17 -21.12 12.99
N SER A 340 -12.39 -21.62 12.86
CA SER A 340 -12.67 -23.06 12.74
C SER A 340 -12.15 -23.62 11.41
N PHE A 341 -12.39 -22.92 10.31
CA PHE A 341 -11.91 -23.29 8.98
C PHE A 341 -10.39 -23.30 8.91
N VAL A 342 -9.71 -22.24 9.35
CA VAL A 342 -8.25 -22.17 9.30
C VAL A 342 -7.63 -23.30 10.13
N ARG A 343 -8.19 -23.58 11.31
CA ARG A 343 -7.74 -24.72 12.13
C ARG A 343 -7.98 -26.06 11.41
N ALA A 344 -9.16 -26.27 10.83
CA ALA A 344 -9.48 -27.50 10.11
C ALA A 344 -8.55 -27.70 8.90
N LEU A 345 -8.28 -26.65 8.14
CA LEU A 345 -7.38 -26.67 6.99
C LEU A 345 -5.94 -26.96 7.43
N LEU A 346 -5.37 -26.15 8.34
CA LEU A 346 -3.97 -26.27 8.77
C LEU A 346 -3.68 -27.52 9.59
N LEU A 347 -4.68 -28.05 10.31
CA LEU A 347 -4.55 -29.29 11.09
C LEU A 347 -5.08 -30.51 10.34
N SER A 348 -5.45 -30.36 9.07
CA SER A 348 -5.90 -31.47 8.24
C SER A 348 -4.81 -32.52 8.07
N ASP A 349 -5.23 -33.76 7.84
CA ASP A 349 -4.32 -34.85 7.52
C ASP A 349 -3.45 -34.56 6.30
N ALA A 350 -3.99 -33.85 5.30
CA ALA A 350 -3.24 -33.45 4.11
C ALA A 350 -2.11 -32.48 4.46
N SER A 351 -2.39 -31.48 5.30
CA SER A 351 -1.38 -30.52 5.76
C SER A 351 -0.35 -31.14 6.71
N ARG A 352 -0.71 -32.18 7.47
CA ARG A 352 0.22 -32.89 8.37
C ARG A 352 1.13 -33.89 7.66
N ARG A 353 0.72 -34.37 6.48
CA ARG A 353 1.48 -35.33 5.66
C ARG A 353 2.39 -34.65 4.63
N ARG A 354 2.17 -33.36 4.37
CA ARG A 354 3.08 -32.48 3.60
C ARG A 354 4.07 -31.82 4.55
#